data_AF-A0A9N9WB35-F1
#
_entry.id   AF-A0A9N9WB35-F1
#
_cell.length_a   1.000
_cell.length_b   1.000
_cell.length_c   1.000
_cell.angle_alpha   90.00
_cell.angle_beta   90.00
_cell.angle_gamma   90.00
#
_symmetry.space_group_name_H-M   'P 1'
#
loop_
_entity.id
_entity.type
_entity.pdbx_description
1 polymer ?
#
loop_
_entity_poly.entity_id
_entity_poly.type
_entity_poly.pdbx_seq_one_letter_code
_entity_poly.pdbx_strand_id
1 'polypeptide(L)'
;MVLLIYVTLVLQFAIVYNEESNCGCGVNVERRSVNIYSKDANENFDQCNKSPENGHINEKDLMSMVLIPSGDYQVGTDDVVIETDGEGPKKTTNIKSFYLDKFEVSNKDFNNFVKLTNYKTEAEVFGDSFVFTLFLNNTLREKLQDFRVVQAPWWYKIDGADWQHPHGPDSNISEIMDHPVVHVSWKDAKAYCLWRGARLPTEAEWEAACRGGKQNTKYPWGDKLFPDKKHMANIWQGTFPHHNSVKDGFIGSNPVHFFPANGFGLHNMAGNVWEWTEDSWSTESPKEKVKKGGSYLCHKSYCYRYRCSARSHNTEDSSAGNLGFRCAK
;
A
#
# COMPACT_ATOMS: atom_id res chain seq x y z
N MET A 1 -48.76 -40.61 38.18
CA MET A 1 -48.78 -39.55 37.16
C MET A 1 -47.68 -38.55 37.49
N VAL A 2 -46.58 -38.68 36.77
CA VAL A 2 -45.40 -37.81 36.52
C VAL A 2 -44.92 -36.82 37.62
N LEU A 3 -43.73 -37.15 38.12
CA LEU A 3 -42.77 -36.32 38.87
C LEU A 3 -42.09 -35.33 37.88
N LEU A 4 -42.08 -34.02 38.16
CA LEU A 4 -41.39 -33.01 37.33
C LEU A 4 -40.21 -32.42 38.09
N ILE A 5 -39.01 -32.86 37.67
CA ILE A 5 -37.70 -32.34 38.06
C ILE A 5 -37.38 -31.18 37.12
N TYR A 6 -37.21 -29.96 37.65
CA TYR A 6 -36.67 -28.83 36.89
C TYR A 6 -35.17 -28.69 37.17
N VAL A 7 -34.38 -29.06 36.16
CA VAL A 7 -32.92 -28.89 36.12
C VAL A 7 -32.61 -27.44 35.73
N THR A 8 -31.87 -26.75 36.59
CA THR A 8 -31.25 -25.44 36.31
C THR A 8 -30.12 -25.60 35.30
N LEU A 9 -30.26 -25.04 34.10
CA LEU A 9 -29.20 -24.96 33.10
C LEU A 9 -28.65 -23.52 33.07
N VAL A 10 -27.45 -23.33 33.62
CA VAL A 10 -26.68 -22.09 33.51
C VAL A 10 -25.97 -22.13 32.15
N LEU A 11 -26.45 -21.34 31.19
CA LEU A 11 -25.77 -21.10 29.92
C LEU A 11 -24.96 -19.81 30.03
N GLN A 12 -23.67 -19.97 30.31
CA GLN A 12 -22.66 -18.93 30.23
C GLN A 12 -22.31 -18.75 28.74
N PHE A 13 -22.94 -17.79 28.06
CA PHE A 13 -22.48 -17.34 26.75
C PHE A 13 -21.41 -16.26 26.94
N ALA A 14 -20.15 -16.68 26.96
CA ALA A 14 -19.03 -15.79 26.67
C ALA A 14 -19.01 -15.55 25.15
N ILE A 15 -19.60 -14.45 24.70
CA ILE A 15 -19.43 -13.98 23.32
C ILE A 15 -18.13 -13.17 23.30
N VAL A 16 -17.04 -13.83 22.92
CA VAL A 16 -15.80 -13.16 22.50
C VAL A 16 -16.01 -12.74 21.05
N TYR A 17 -16.33 -11.47 20.81
CA TYR A 17 -16.25 -10.87 19.49
C TYR A 17 -14.77 -10.67 19.14
N ASN A 18 -14.24 -11.51 18.24
CA ASN A 18 -12.94 -11.31 17.64
C ASN A 18 -13.18 -10.69 16.25
N GLU A 19 -13.19 -9.35 16.15
CA GLU A 19 -13.21 -8.66 14.86
C GLU A 19 -11.79 -8.58 14.32
N GLU A 20 -11.45 -9.49 13.40
CA GLU A 20 -10.22 -9.41 12.61
C GLU A 20 -10.30 -8.19 11.66
N SER A 21 -9.72 -7.06 12.06
CA SER A 21 -9.64 -5.85 11.25
C SER A 21 -8.47 -5.91 10.24
N ASN A 22 -8.60 -6.80 9.25
CA ASN A 22 -7.65 -6.89 8.14
C ASN A 22 -8.14 -6.07 6.93
N CYS A 23 -7.28 -5.20 6.37
CA CYS A 23 -7.59 -4.34 5.21
C CYS A 23 -7.56 -5.18 3.93
N GLY A 24 -8.56 -6.04 3.80
CA GLY A 24 -8.58 -7.28 3.01
C GLY A 24 -8.57 -7.13 1.49
N CYS A 25 -7.79 -6.25 0.89
CA CYS A 25 -7.38 -6.53 -0.49
C CYS A 25 -6.64 -7.88 -0.44
N GLY A 26 -7.08 -8.92 -1.15
CA GLY A 26 -6.31 -10.15 -1.38
C GLY A 26 -6.24 -11.24 -0.28
N VAL A 27 -6.82 -11.07 0.91
CA VAL A 27 -6.77 -12.13 1.95
C VAL A 27 -7.73 -13.27 1.56
N ASN A 28 -7.19 -14.46 1.24
CA ASN A 28 -7.88 -15.72 0.93
C ASN A 28 -8.61 -15.85 -0.42
N VAL A 29 -8.32 -15.02 -1.41
CA VAL A 29 -8.79 -15.26 -2.79
C VAL A 29 -7.62 -15.77 -3.62
N GLU A 30 -7.48 -17.09 -3.76
CA GLU A 30 -6.72 -17.64 -4.89
C GLU A 30 -7.37 -17.08 -6.16
N ARG A 31 -6.71 -16.13 -6.84
CA ARG A 31 -7.08 -15.74 -8.20
C ARG A 31 -6.85 -16.96 -9.08
N ARG A 32 -7.86 -17.83 -9.20
CA ARG A 32 -7.84 -18.97 -10.12
C ARG A 32 -7.71 -18.42 -11.53
N SER A 33 -6.50 -18.50 -12.06
CA SER A 33 -6.27 -18.41 -13.49
C SER A 33 -7.09 -19.51 -14.17
N VAL A 34 -7.98 -19.13 -15.07
CA VAL A 34 -8.35 -20.05 -16.14
C VAL A 34 -7.04 -20.36 -16.85
N ASN A 35 -6.69 -21.64 -16.96
CA ASN A 35 -5.44 -22.14 -17.53
C ASN A 35 -5.25 -21.65 -18.97
N ILE A 36 -4.77 -20.42 -19.10
CA ILE A 36 -4.10 -19.86 -20.26
C ILE A 36 -2.77 -19.36 -19.70
N TYR A 37 -1.98 -20.29 -19.14
CA TYR A 37 -0.55 -20.09 -19.11
C TYR A 37 -0.09 -20.14 -20.57
N SER A 38 -0.17 -19.02 -21.30
CA SER A 38 0.81 -18.82 -22.35
C SER A 38 2.13 -18.63 -21.60
N LYS A 39 3.06 -19.55 -21.82
CA LYS A 39 4.44 -19.42 -21.33
C LYS A 39 5.12 -18.14 -21.83
N ASP A 40 4.50 -17.44 -22.79
CA ASP A 40 5.08 -16.33 -23.52
C ASP A 40 4.85 -14.94 -22.88
N ALA A 41 4.02 -14.82 -21.83
CA ALA A 41 3.65 -13.49 -21.30
C ALA A 41 4.66 -12.87 -20.30
N ASN A 42 5.65 -13.64 -19.81
CA ASN A 42 6.66 -13.10 -18.89
C ASN A 42 8.01 -13.83 -18.92
N GLU A 43 8.44 -14.33 -20.09
CA GLU A 43 9.86 -14.68 -20.33
C GLU A 43 10.75 -13.43 -20.50
N ASN A 44 10.17 -12.22 -20.41
CA ASN A 44 10.88 -10.95 -20.57
C ASN A 44 11.47 -10.35 -19.30
N PHE A 45 11.60 -11.12 -18.22
CA PHE A 45 12.44 -10.71 -17.08
C PHE A 45 13.88 -10.39 -17.55
N ASP A 46 14.37 -11.10 -18.57
CA ASP A 46 15.67 -10.86 -19.20
C ASP A 46 15.72 -9.62 -20.11
N GLN A 47 14.58 -9.08 -20.57
CA GLN A 47 14.58 -7.85 -21.37
C GLN A 47 14.71 -6.59 -20.51
N CYS A 48 14.35 -6.63 -19.22
CA CYS A 48 14.62 -5.54 -18.27
C CYS A 48 16.10 -5.47 -17.83
N ASN A 49 16.91 -6.50 -18.14
CA ASN A 49 18.35 -6.50 -17.88
C ASN A 49 19.18 -5.72 -18.91
N LYS A 50 18.57 -5.16 -19.95
CA LYS A 50 19.26 -4.18 -20.82
C LYS A 50 19.39 -2.86 -20.07
N SER A 51 20.35 -2.82 -19.14
CA SER A 51 20.90 -1.58 -18.63
C SER A 51 21.30 -0.71 -19.82
N PRO A 52 21.06 0.61 -19.79
CA PRO A 52 21.74 1.49 -20.74
C PRO A 52 23.24 1.22 -20.58
N GLU A 53 23.90 0.78 -21.65
CA GLU A 53 25.36 0.73 -21.72
C GLU A 53 25.87 2.16 -21.55
N ASN A 54 26.09 2.55 -20.30
CA ASN A 54 27.00 3.59 -19.79
C ASN A 54 26.57 3.91 -18.35
N GLY A 55 27.43 3.53 -17.38
CA GLY A 55 27.29 3.80 -15.96
C GLY A 55 27.43 5.28 -15.58
N HIS A 56 26.63 6.14 -16.20
CA HIS A 56 26.38 7.48 -15.68
C HIS A 56 25.12 7.42 -14.83
N ILE A 57 25.30 7.60 -13.52
CA ILE A 57 24.16 7.88 -12.65
C ILE A 57 23.52 9.17 -13.19
N ASN A 58 22.31 9.06 -13.72
CA ASN A 58 21.57 10.20 -14.22
C ASN A 58 21.40 11.20 -13.07
N GLU A 59 22.01 12.39 -13.16
CA GLU A 59 21.95 13.42 -12.11
C GLU A 59 20.51 13.73 -11.71
N LYS A 60 19.58 13.62 -12.66
CA LYS A 60 18.14 13.82 -12.43
C LYS A 60 17.52 12.75 -11.52
N ASP A 61 18.00 11.50 -11.58
CA ASP A 61 17.58 10.41 -10.69
C ASP A 61 18.16 10.56 -9.29
N LEU A 62 19.39 11.09 -9.14
CA LEU A 62 19.91 11.42 -7.81
C LEU A 62 19.20 12.63 -7.19
N MET A 63 18.80 13.62 -8.00
CA MET A 63 18.04 14.78 -7.51
C MET A 63 16.64 14.42 -7.02
N SER A 64 16.06 13.29 -7.45
CA SER A 64 14.75 12.80 -7.01
C SER A 64 14.80 11.89 -5.78
N MET A 65 16.00 11.51 -5.31
CA MET A 65 16.21 10.72 -4.10
C MET A 65 16.82 11.56 -2.96
N VAL A 66 16.76 11.04 -1.74
CA VAL A 66 17.43 11.58 -0.56
C VAL A 66 18.37 10.52 0.01
N LEU A 67 19.57 10.96 0.42
CA LEU A 67 20.51 10.11 1.14
C LEU A 67 20.03 9.96 2.58
N ILE A 68 19.70 8.73 2.97
CA ILE A 68 19.46 8.38 4.37
C ILE A 68 20.81 7.98 4.96
N PRO A 69 21.30 8.68 6.01
CA PRO A 69 22.61 8.40 6.58
C PRO A 69 22.62 7.06 7.29
N SER A 70 23.77 6.38 7.29
CA SER A 70 23.94 5.17 8.09
C SER A 70 23.77 5.48 9.57
N GLY A 71 23.15 4.58 10.33
CA GLY A 71 22.98 4.76 11.76
C GLY A 71 22.12 3.69 12.41
N ASP A 72 21.90 3.86 13.70
CA ASP A 72 21.04 3.01 14.50
C ASP A 72 19.65 3.63 14.58
N TYR A 73 18.68 2.96 13.96
CA TYR A 73 17.30 3.43 13.87
C TYR A 73 16.35 2.53 14.66
N GLN A 74 15.29 3.12 15.17
CA GLN A 74 14.17 2.35 15.70
C GLN A 74 13.36 1.74 14.56
N VAL A 75 13.14 0.43 14.66
CA VAL A 75 12.16 -0.32 13.87
C VAL A 75 11.18 -0.97 14.85
N GLY A 76 9.88 -0.88 14.56
CA GLY A 76 8.81 -1.36 15.42
C GLY A 76 8.51 -0.44 16.60
N THR A 77 7.64 -0.92 17.48
CA THR A 77 7.17 -0.20 18.67
C THR A 77 6.84 -1.15 19.81
N ASP A 78 7.00 -0.69 21.06
CA ASP A 78 6.48 -1.41 22.24
C ASP A 78 5.03 -0.99 22.53
N ASP A 79 4.60 0.18 22.02
CA ASP A 79 3.21 0.65 22.06
C ASP A 79 2.42 0.06 20.89
N VAL A 80 2.26 -1.27 20.87
CA VAL A 80 1.56 -1.99 19.80
C VAL A 80 0.08 -1.58 19.77
N VAL A 81 -0.40 -1.22 18.58
CA VAL A 81 -1.80 -0.81 18.38
C VAL A 81 -2.61 -1.91 17.71
N ILE A 82 -1.99 -2.69 16.83
CA ILE A 82 -2.61 -3.80 16.11
C ILE A 82 -1.76 -5.05 16.35
N GLU A 83 -2.15 -5.86 17.33
CA GLU A 83 -1.37 -7.03 17.80
C GLU A 83 -1.11 -8.05 16.68
N THR A 84 -2.10 -8.27 15.82
CA THR A 84 -2.03 -9.23 14.72
C THR A 84 -0.98 -8.89 13.65
N ASP A 85 -0.55 -7.63 13.59
CA ASP A 85 0.37 -7.17 12.55
C ASP A 85 1.85 -7.35 12.95
N GLY A 86 2.13 -7.68 14.22
CA GLY A 86 3.50 -7.83 14.70
C GLY A 86 4.31 -6.52 14.63
N GLU A 87 3.70 -5.40 15.04
CA GLU A 87 4.39 -4.08 15.05
C GLU A 87 5.53 -4.01 16.07
N GLY A 88 5.55 -4.92 17.05
CA GLY A 88 6.55 -4.98 18.10
C GLY A 88 7.42 -6.24 18.05
N PRO A 89 8.43 -6.33 18.94
CA PRO A 89 8.82 -5.29 19.89
C PRO A 89 9.61 -4.16 19.20
N LYS A 90 9.81 -3.04 19.90
CA LYS A 90 10.74 -2.01 19.46
C LYS A 90 12.16 -2.58 19.39
N LYS A 91 12.84 -2.39 18.26
CA LYS A 91 14.21 -2.84 18.04
C LYS A 91 15.07 -1.70 17.51
N THR A 92 16.34 -1.71 17.91
CA THR A 92 17.36 -0.88 17.31
C THR A 92 18.02 -1.67 16.18
N THR A 93 17.96 -1.13 14.97
CA THR A 93 18.50 -1.77 13.76
C THR A 93 19.55 -0.85 13.15
N ASN A 94 20.73 -1.41 12.91
CA ASN A 94 21.78 -0.71 12.16
C ASN A 94 21.45 -0.73 10.68
N ILE A 95 21.26 0.44 10.08
CA ILE A 95 20.94 0.61 8.66
C ILE A 95 22.13 1.32 8.00
N LYS A 96 22.62 0.75 6.89
CA LYS A 96 23.68 1.38 6.08
C LYS A 96 23.10 2.56 5.33
N SER A 97 23.96 3.49 4.90
CA SER A 97 23.51 4.61 4.08
C SER A 97 22.95 4.11 2.76
N PHE A 98 21.81 4.63 2.35
CA PHE A 98 21.14 4.29 1.10
C PHE A 98 20.38 5.52 0.58
N TYR A 99 20.03 5.52 -0.69
CA TYR A 99 19.14 6.52 -1.26
C TYR A 99 17.70 6.03 -1.24
N LEU A 100 16.74 6.90 -0.93
CA LEU A 100 15.31 6.63 -1.05
C LEU A 100 14.64 7.71 -1.89
N ASP A 101 13.70 7.34 -2.76
CA ASP A 101 12.92 8.30 -3.53
C ASP A 101 12.18 9.28 -2.59
N LYS A 102 12.25 10.58 -2.90
CA LYS A 102 11.54 11.66 -2.18
C LYS A 102 10.03 11.45 -2.17
N PHE A 103 9.54 10.86 -3.24
CA PHE A 103 8.14 10.77 -3.63
C PHE A 103 7.77 9.32 -3.92
N GLU A 104 6.48 9.01 -3.84
CA GLU A 104 5.94 7.81 -4.46
C GLU A 104 6.18 7.87 -5.98
N VAL A 105 6.30 6.72 -6.65
CA VAL A 105 6.40 6.69 -8.11
C VAL A 105 5.12 7.26 -8.72
N SER A 106 5.25 8.29 -9.54
CA SER A 106 4.09 8.96 -10.14
C SER A 106 3.56 8.22 -11.37
N ASN A 107 2.30 8.48 -11.73
CA ASN A 107 1.72 8.04 -13.01
C ASN A 107 2.57 8.46 -14.20
N LYS A 108 3.15 9.66 -14.16
CA LYS A 108 4.06 10.15 -15.21
C LYS A 108 5.32 9.32 -15.33
N ASP A 109 5.95 8.98 -14.21
CA ASP A 109 7.21 8.23 -14.23
C ASP A 109 6.96 6.76 -14.62
N PHE A 110 5.86 6.16 -14.13
CA PHE A 110 5.46 4.81 -14.50
C PHE A 110 5.05 4.72 -15.98
N ASN A 111 4.33 5.72 -16.51
CA ASN A 111 4.00 5.81 -17.93
C ASN A 111 5.26 5.88 -18.80
N ASN A 112 6.33 6.56 -18.34
CA ASN A 112 7.59 6.58 -19.06
C ASN A 112 8.25 5.20 -19.11
N PHE A 113 8.25 4.47 -18.00
CA PHE A 113 8.68 3.07 -17.95
C PHE A 113 7.92 2.23 -18.96
N VAL A 114 6.58 2.22 -18.90
CA VAL A 114 5.74 1.41 -19.80
C VAL A 114 5.97 1.78 -21.26
N LYS A 115 6.08 3.07 -21.60
CA LYS A 115 6.37 3.51 -22.98
C LYS A 115 7.71 3.00 -23.52
N LEU A 116 8.72 2.89 -22.66
CA LEU A 116 10.07 2.50 -23.06
C LEU A 116 10.27 0.99 -23.09
N THR A 117 9.48 0.23 -22.33
CA THR A 117 9.64 -1.22 -22.19
C THR A 117 8.49 -2.02 -22.79
N ASN A 118 7.36 -1.38 -23.13
CA ASN A 118 6.08 -2.02 -23.44
C ASN A 118 5.61 -2.97 -22.32
N TYR A 119 5.97 -2.67 -21.07
CA TYR A 119 5.59 -3.48 -19.92
C TYR A 119 4.08 -3.51 -19.74
N LYS A 120 3.54 -4.69 -19.40
CA LYS A 120 2.14 -4.87 -19.00
C LYS A 120 2.11 -5.29 -17.55
N THR A 121 1.32 -4.59 -16.75
CA THR A 121 1.14 -4.89 -15.33
C THR A 121 0.38 -6.19 -15.10
N GLU A 122 0.52 -6.79 -13.92
CA GLU A 122 -0.28 -7.96 -13.55
C GLU A 122 -1.79 -7.66 -13.59
N ALA A 123 -2.22 -6.44 -13.25
CA ALA A 123 -3.62 -6.03 -13.38
C ALA A 123 -4.12 -6.09 -14.84
N GLU A 124 -3.32 -5.62 -15.80
CA GLU A 124 -3.64 -5.70 -17.24
C GLU A 124 -3.64 -7.15 -17.74
N VAL A 125 -2.75 -8.00 -17.23
CA VAL A 125 -2.67 -9.43 -17.62
C VAL A 125 -3.84 -10.22 -17.03
N PHE A 126 -4.22 -9.97 -15.78
CA PHE A 126 -5.41 -10.59 -15.17
C PHE A 126 -6.71 -10.03 -15.75
N GLY A 127 -6.68 -8.78 -16.23
CA GLY A 127 -7.84 -8.07 -16.79
C GLY A 127 -8.72 -7.41 -15.73
N ASP A 128 -8.28 -7.36 -14.48
CA ASP A 128 -9.04 -6.82 -13.35
C ASP A 128 -8.16 -6.32 -12.20
N SER A 129 -8.73 -5.44 -11.37
CA SER A 129 -8.12 -5.03 -10.10
C SER A 129 -9.19 -4.57 -9.11
N PHE A 130 -8.76 -4.26 -7.87
CA PHE A 130 -9.66 -3.86 -6.79
C PHE A 130 -9.85 -2.34 -6.74
N VAL A 131 -11.11 -1.90 -6.83
CA VAL A 131 -11.53 -0.49 -6.75
C VAL A 131 -12.43 -0.27 -5.54
N PHE A 132 -12.23 0.87 -4.86
CA PHE A 132 -13.00 1.22 -3.69
C PHE A 132 -14.39 1.79 -4.05
N THR A 133 -15.40 1.43 -3.27
CA THR A 133 -16.82 1.69 -3.55
C THR A 133 -17.17 3.15 -3.84
N LEU A 134 -16.48 4.13 -3.25
CA LEU A 134 -16.78 5.54 -3.50
C LEU A 134 -16.47 6.01 -4.92
N PHE A 135 -15.61 5.30 -5.65
CA PHE A 135 -15.26 5.65 -7.03
C PHE A 135 -16.14 4.95 -8.07
N LEU A 136 -17.17 4.21 -7.61
CA LEU A 136 -18.07 3.44 -8.47
C LEU A 136 -19.47 4.04 -8.45
N ASN A 137 -20.11 4.08 -9.62
CA ASN A 137 -21.51 4.50 -9.73
C ASN A 137 -22.46 3.46 -9.09
N ASN A 138 -23.66 3.90 -8.70
CA ASN A 138 -24.65 3.05 -8.00
C ASN A 138 -25.02 1.79 -8.78
N THR A 139 -25.24 1.93 -10.10
CA THR A 139 -25.62 0.82 -10.97
C THR A 139 -24.58 -0.30 -10.97
N LEU A 140 -23.29 0.06 -11.04
CA LEU A 140 -22.20 -0.89 -11.00
C LEU A 140 -22.06 -1.55 -9.63
N ARG A 141 -22.24 -0.78 -8.55
CA ARG A 141 -22.23 -1.30 -7.18
C ARG A 141 -23.32 -2.32 -6.91
N GLU A 142 -24.52 -2.09 -7.43
CA GLU A 142 -25.66 -3.01 -7.34
C GLU A 142 -25.41 -4.28 -8.15
N LYS A 143 -24.89 -4.15 -9.38
CA LYS A 143 -24.59 -5.28 -10.25
C LYS A 143 -23.50 -6.20 -9.69
N LEU A 144 -22.53 -5.64 -8.97
CA LEU A 144 -21.33 -6.35 -8.52
C LEU A 144 -21.32 -6.66 -7.01
N GLN A 145 -22.48 -6.65 -6.34
CA GLN A 145 -22.55 -6.91 -4.89
C GLN A 145 -21.96 -8.27 -4.48
N ASP A 146 -21.99 -9.27 -5.35
CA ASP A 146 -21.44 -10.60 -5.07
C ASP A 146 -19.94 -10.72 -5.36
N PHE A 147 -19.34 -9.73 -6.04
CA PHE A 147 -17.91 -9.68 -6.39
C PHE A 147 -17.09 -8.80 -5.43
N ARG A 148 -17.61 -8.59 -4.22
CA ARG A 148 -16.94 -7.86 -3.17
C ARG A 148 -15.97 -8.74 -2.41
N VAL A 149 -14.93 -8.14 -1.85
CA VAL A 149 -14.09 -8.84 -0.88
C VAL A 149 -14.92 -9.09 0.39
N VAL A 150 -15.04 -10.35 0.80
CA VAL A 150 -15.85 -10.78 1.96
C VAL A 150 -15.47 -10.03 3.24
N GLN A 151 -14.18 -9.93 3.54
CA GLN A 151 -13.70 -9.27 4.76
C GLN A 151 -13.70 -7.73 4.67
N ALA A 152 -13.92 -7.18 3.47
CA ALA A 152 -13.87 -5.75 3.22
C ALA A 152 -14.85 -5.37 2.08
N PRO A 153 -16.16 -5.35 2.36
CA PRO A 153 -17.23 -5.26 1.34
C PRO A 153 -17.33 -3.91 0.63
N TRP A 154 -16.39 -3.00 0.85
CA TRP A 154 -16.24 -1.77 0.08
C TRP A 154 -15.23 -1.92 -1.07
N TRP A 155 -14.53 -3.05 -1.17
CA TRP A 155 -13.65 -3.38 -2.30
C TRP A 155 -14.39 -4.23 -3.32
N TYR A 156 -14.38 -3.76 -4.56
CA TYR A 156 -15.00 -4.42 -5.70
C TYR A 156 -13.92 -4.86 -6.67
N LYS A 157 -14.02 -6.09 -7.16
CA LYS A 157 -13.26 -6.56 -8.32
C LYS A 157 -13.86 -5.95 -9.59
N ILE A 158 -13.10 -5.11 -10.29
CA ILE A 158 -13.55 -4.39 -11.48
C ILE A 158 -12.73 -4.81 -12.69
N ASP A 159 -13.41 -5.33 -13.71
CA ASP A 159 -12.82 -5.66 -15.00
C ASP A 159 -12.32 -4.38 -15.69
N GLY A 160 -11.11 -4.43 -16.25
CA GLY A 160 -10.46 -3.28 -16.89
C GLY A 160 -10.02 -2.18 -15.92
N ALA A 161 -10.00 -2.43 -14.61
CA ALA A 161 -9.31 -1.56 -13.67
C ALA A 161 -7.82 -1.88 -13.63
N ASP A 162 -7.00 -0.89 -13.97
CA ASP A 162 -5.54 -0.97 -13.99
C ASP A 162 -4.92 0.40 -13.68
N TRP A 163 -3.61 0.54 -13.87
CA TRP A 163 -2.90 1.78 -13.55
C TRP A 163 -3.25 2.96 -14.48
N GLN A 164 -3.70 2.71 -15.72
CA GLN A 164 -4.18 3.76 -16.64
C GLN A 164 -5.65 4.07 -16.39
N HIS A 165 -6.40 3.10 -15.87
CA HIS A 165 -7.84 3.12 -15.65
C HIS A 165 -8.19 2.84 -14.17
N PRO A 166 -7.79 3.71 -13.21
CA PRO A 166 -7.81 3.39 -11.78
C PRO A 166 -9.21 3.23 -11.15
N HIS A 167 -10.28 3.65 -11.84
CA HIS A 167 -11.66 3.46 -11.40
C HIS A 167 -12.46 2.57 -12.37
N GLY A 168 -11.78 1.81 -13.22
CA GLY A 168 -12.37 0.99 -14.29
C GLY A 168 -12.24 1.63 -15.68
N PRO A 169 -12.73 0.96 -16.74
CA PRO A 169 -12.36 1.21 -18.13
C PRO A 169 -12.71 2.60 -18.66
N ASP A 170 -13.69 3.27 -18.05
CA ASP A 170 -14.11 4.62 -18.44
C ASP A 170 -13.30 5.73 -17.74
N SER A 171 -12.44 5.38 -16.78
CA SER A 171 -11.56 6.32 -16.08
C SER A 171 -10.23 6.49 -16.81
N ASN A 172 -9.46 7.54 -16.49
CA ASN A 172 -8.12 7.72 -17.03
C ASN A 172 -7.24 8.55 -16.08
N ILE A 173 -5.93 8.57 -16.33
CA ILE A 173 -4.93 9.28 -15.53
C ILE A 173 -4.54 10.67 -16.05
N SER A 174 -5.18 11.20 -17.09
CA SER A 174 -4.72 12.42 -17.78
C SER A 174 -4.64 13.66 -16.87
N GLU A 175 -5.52 13.75 -15.88
CA GLU A 175 -5.58 14.85 -14.91
C GLU A 175 -4.81 14.57 -13.62
N ILE A 176 -4.22 13.38 -13.46
CA ILE A 176 -3.55 12.93 -12.23
C ILE A 176 -2.15 12.35 -12.53
N MET A 177 -1.46 12.93 -13.51
CA MET A 177 -0.14 12.47 -13.93
C MET A 177 0.94 12.62 -12.84
N ASP A 178 0.76 13.55 -11.89
CA ASP A 178 1.64 13.78 -10.74
C ASP A 178 1.16 13.09 -9.45
N HIS A 179 0.07 12.32 -9.50
CA HIS A 179 -0.37 11.43 -8.41
C HIS A 179 0.43 10.11 -8.44
N PRO A 180 0.47 9.37 -7.32
CA PRO A 180 1.11 8.06 -7.29
C PRO A 180 0.44 7.09 -8.25
N VAL A 181 1.25 6.25 -8.90
CA VAL A 181 0.73 5.10 -9.64
C VAL A 181 0.11 4.10 -8.67
N VAL A 182 -1.03 3.54 -9.06
CA VAL A 182 -1.79 2.53 -8.31
C VAL A 182 -2.13 1.34 -9.20
N HIS A 183 -2.78 0.30 -8.64
CA HIS A 183 -3.02 -0.97 -9.34
C HIS A 183 -1.75 -1.68 -9.82
N VAL A 184 -0.63 -1.41 -9.16
CA VAL A 184 0.65 -2.05 -9.40
C VAL A 184 0.90 -3.12 -8.34
N SER A 185 1.22 -4.32 -8.78
CA SER A 185 1.61 -5.42 -7.92
C SER A 185 3.02 -5.23 -7.38
N TRP A 186 3.44 -6.12 -6.47
CA TRP A 186 4.83 -6.11 -6.00
C TRP A 186 5.80 -6.44 -7.14
N LYS A 187 5.41 -7.31 -8.09
CA LYS A 187 6.24 -7.63 -9.26
C LYS A 187 6.34 -6.46 -10.22
N ASP A 188 5.25 -5.72 -10.43
CA ASP A 188 5.25 -4.50 -11.24
C ASP A 188 6.19 -3.44 -10.64
N ALA A 189 6.08 -3.23 -9.32
CA ALA A 189 6.92 -2.31 -8.57
C ALA A 189 8.41 -2.69 -8.65
N LYS A 190 8.72 -3.98 -8.49
CA LYS A 190 10.09 -4.51 -8.59
C LYS A 190 10.65 -4.37 -10.00
N ALA A 191 9.86 -4.66 -11.04
CA ALA A 191 10.27 -4.50 -12.43
C ALA A 191 10.61 -3.04 -12.75
N TYR A 192 9.78 -2.10 -12.31
CA TYR A 192 10.04 -0.67 -12.45
C TYR A 192 11.33 -0.24 -11.75
N CYS A 193 11.52 -0.61 -10.47
CA CYS A 193 12.72 -0.21 -9.74
C CYS A 193 13.99 -0.79 -10.38
N LEU A 194 13.96 -2.06 -10.81
CA LEU A 194 15.09 -2.68 -11.52
C LEU A 194 15.41 -1.96 -12.84
N TRP A 195 14.38 -1.64 -13.64
CA TRP A 195 14.55 -0.93 -14.91
C TRP A 195 15.29 0.41 -14.76
N ARG A 196 15.01 1.17 -13.68
CA ARG A 196 15.71 2.43 -13.40
C ARG A 196 17.01 2.27 -12.61
N GLY A 197 17.52 1.04 -12.46
CA GLY A 197 18.75 0.76 -11.72
C GLY A 197 18.65 1.05 -10.22
N ALA A 198 17.50 0.72 -9.64
CA ALA A 198 17.13 0.83 -8.24
C ALA A 198 16.54 -0.51 -7.73
N ARG A 199 15.95 -0.50 -6.53
CA ARG A 199 15.28 -1.65 -5.91
C ARG A 199 14.11 -1.17 -5.05
N LEU A 200 13.29 -2.08 -4.53
CA LEU A 200 12.40 -1.74 -3.42
C LEU A 200 13.20 -1.52 -2.12
N PRO A 201 12.76 -0.63 -1.23
CA PRO A 201 13.32 -0.54 0.12
C PRO A 201 12.97 -1.80 0.91
N THR A 202 13.83 -2.17 1.84
CA THR A 202 13.43 -3.11 2.90
C THR A 202 12.42 -2.46 3.84
N GLU A 203 11.63 -3.25 4.58
CA GLU A 203 10.71 -2.76 5.59
C GLU A 203 11.43 -1.89 6.63
N ALA A 204 12.61 -2.32 7.07
CA ALA A 204 13.41 -1.60 8.06
C ALA A 204 13.93 -0.25 7.52
N GLU A 205 14.42 -0.23 6.28
CA GLU A 205 14.83 1.01 5.60
C GLU A 205 13.66 1.97 5.46
N TRP A 206 12.50 1.48 5.03
CA TRP A 206 11.30 2.29 4.85
C TRP A 206 10.84 2.90 6.18
N GLU A 207 10.80 2.12 7.26
CA GLU A 207 10.35 2.61 8.56
C GLU A 207 11.33 3.61 9.18
N ALA A 208 12.64 3.37 9.09
CA ALA A 208 13.65 4.32 9.54
C ALA A 208 13.56 5.65 8.77
N ALA A 209 13.37 5.56 7.46
CA ALA A 209 13.17 6.71 6.60
C ALA A 209 11.86 7.46 6.94
N CYS A 210 10.76 6.74 7.22
CA CYS A 210 9.47 7.30 7.62
C CYS A 210 9.60 8.20 8.85
N ARG A 211 10.39 7.79 9.85
CA ARG A 211 10.60 8.55 11.09
C ARG A 211 11.41 9.85 10.89
N GLY A 212 12.06 10.03 9.75
CA GLY A 212 12.72 11.30 9.40
C GLY A 212 13.82 11.71 10.39
N GLY A 213 14.59 10.75 10.91
CA GLY A 213 15.65 10.98 11.89
C GLY A 213 15.18 11.11 13.35
N LYS A 214 13.88 10.95 13.61
CA LYS A 214 13.31 10.96 14.96
C LYS A 214 13.20 9.53 15.53
N GLN A 215 13.08 9.44 16.84
CA GLN A 215 12.85 8.19 17.57
C GLN A 215 11.54 8.30 18.37
N ASN A 216 10.90 7.17 18.63
CA ASN A 216 9.65 7.05 19.39
C ASN A 216 8.51 7.96 18.91
N THR A 217 8.47 8.27 17.61
CA THR A 217 7.38 9.04 16.99
C THR A 217 6.35 8.13 16.33
N LYS A 218 5.08 8.49 16.44
CA LYS A 218 3.98 7.74 15.80
C LYS A 218 3.88 8.00 14.29
N TYR A 219 4.03 9.26 13.88
CA TYR A 219 3.94 9.73 12.51
C TYR A 219 5.28 10.34 12.04
N PRO A 220 5.50 10.52 10.73
CA PRO A 220 6.72 11.15 10.20
C PRO A 220 7.03 12.53 10.81
N TRP A 221 5.99 13.28 11.17
CA TRP A 221 6.10 14.62 11.75
C TRP A 221 6.11 14.65 13.28
N GLY A 222 5.71 13.58 13.99
CA GLY A 222 5.63 13.52 15.45
C GLY A 222 4.45 12.69 15.94
N ASP A 223 3.90 13.00 17.12
CA ASP A 223 2.87 12.17 17.76
C ASP A 223 1.43 12.70 17.65
N LYS A 224 1.29 13.99 17.35
CA LYS A 224 -0.02 14.60 17.09
C LYS A 224 -0.40 14.38 15.63
N LEU A 225 -1.60 13.85 15.40
CA LEU A 225 -2.10 13.62 14.04
C LEU A 225 -2.29 14.94 13.28
N PHE A 226 -2.81 15.96 13.96
CA PHE A 226 -3.05 17.30 13.42
C PHE A 226 -2.25 18.36 14.19
N PRO A 227 -0.92 18.45 14.02
CA PRO A 227 -0.14 19.52 14.63
C PRO A 227 -0.67 20.87 14.15
N ASP A 228 -0.89 21.80 15.07
CA ASP A 228 -1.49 23.11 14.81
C ASP A 228 -2.82 23.08 14.03
N LYS A 229 -3.61 22.00 14.22
CA LYS A 229 -4.87 21.74 13.51
C LYS A 229 -4.72 21.61 11.99
N LYS A 230 -3.52 21.27 11.50
CA LYS A 230 -3.23 21.08 10.07
C LYS A 230 -3.24 19.61 9.70
N HIS A 231 -3.74 19.31 8.51
CA HIS A 231 -3.58 18.00 7.88
C HIS A 231 -2.15 17.85 7.38
N MET A 232 -1.53 16.72 7.71
CA MET A 232 -0.13 16.41 7.37
C MET A 232 0.02 15.21 6.43
N ALA A 233 -1.09 14.55 6.14
CA ALA A 233 -1.20 13.39 5.27
C ALA A 233 -2.62 13.31 4.70
N ASN A 234 -2.73 12.67 3.54
CA ASN A 234 -3.99 12.30 2.93
C ASN A 234 -4.48 10.97 3.50
N ILE A 235 -5.55 11.04 4.29
CA ILE A 235 -6.18 9.90 4.96
C ILE A 235 -7.69 10.13 4.99
N TRP A 236 -8.47 9.18 5.49
CA TRP A 236 -9.92 9.40 5.55
C TRP A 236 -10.31 10.41 6.64
N GLN A 237 -11.30 11.26 6.39
CA GLN A 237 -12.03 11.98 7.44
C GLN A 237 -13.53 11.80 7.30
N GLY A 238 -14.23 11.50 8.38
CA GLY A 238 -15.68 11.30 8.35
C GLY A 238 -16.04 9.89 8.80
N THR A 239 -17.09 9.31 8.21
CA THR A 239 -17.59 7.98 8.58
C THR A 239 -17.28 6.98 7.46
N PHE A 240 -16.17 6.26 7.63
CA PHE A 240 -15.79 5.16 6.74
C PHE A 240 -16.83 4.03 6.77
N PRO A 241 -17.13 3.35 5.65
CA PRO A 241 -16.69 3.61 4.27
C PRO A 241 -17.63 4.55 3.49
N HIS A 242 -18.64 5.13 4.13
CA HIS A 242 -19.78 5.75 3.43
C HIS A 242 -19.60 7.23 3.10
N HIS A 243 -18.89 7.98 3.93
CA HIS A 243 -18.73 9.43 3.76
C HIS A 243 -17.31 9.87 4.14
N ASN A 244 -16.58 10.34 3.12
CA ASN A 244 -15.35 11.08 3.29
C ASN A 244 -15.64 12.58 3.15
N SER A 245 -15.29 13.35 4.16
CA SER A 245 -15.52 14.79 4.28
C SER A 245 -14.45 15.64 3.60
N VAL A 246 -13.39 15.02 3.06
CA VAL A 246 -12.38 15.69 2.20
C VAL A 246 -11.73 16.89 2.92
N LYS A 247 -11.51 16.78 4.24
CA LYS A 247 -10.99 17.89 5.05
C LYS A 247 -9.50 18.14 4.80
N ASP A 248 -8.78 17.12 4.36
CA ASP A 248 -7.40 17.24 3.88
C ASP A 248 -7.29 17.72 2.42
N GLY A 249 -8.42 17.87 1.72
CA GLY A 249 -8.49 18.34 0.34
C GLY A 249 -8.61 17.24 -0.71
N PHE A 250 -8.56 15.96 -0.34
CA PHE A 250 -8.55 14.85 -1.33
C PHE A 250 -9.54 13.74 -1.01
N ILE A 251 -10.32 13.35 -2.02
CA ILE A 251 -11.25 12.21 -1.93
C ILE A 251 -10.54 10.87 -2.23
N GLY A 252 -9.53 10.92 -3.11
CA GLY A 252 -8.65 9.82 -3.50
C GLY A 252 -7.20 10.17 -3.24
N SER A 253 -6.28 9.80 -4.14
CA SER A 253 -4.87 10.19 -4.03
C SER A 253 -4.66 11.70 -4.18
N ASN A 254 -3.50 12.19 -3.76
CA ASN A 254 -2.99 13.55 -3.96
C ASN A 254 -1.67 13.53 -4.76
N PRO A 255 -1.21 14.67 -5.31
CA PRO A 255 0.10 14.77 -5.93
C PRO A 255 1.21 14.33 -4.99
N VAL A 256 2.21 13.62 -5.50
CA VAL A 256 3.24 12.93 -4.69
C VAL A 256 4.08 13.87 -3.82
N HIS A 257 4.05 15.18 -4.07
CA HIS A 257 4.78 16.21 -3.33
C HIS A 257 3.89 17.09 -2.43
N PHE A 258 2.59 16.82 -2.32
CA PHE A 258 1.62 17.79 -1.77
C PHE A 258 1.82 18.09 -0.28
N PHE A 259 1.86 17.07 0.59
CA PHE A 259 2.02 17.26 2.02
C PHE A 259 3.48 17.57 2.39
N PRO A 260 3.74 18.22 3.55
CA PRO A 260 5.10 18.56 3.97
C PRO A 260 6.01 17.34 4.08
N ALA A 261 7.28 17.53 3.70
CA ALA A 261 8.30 16.51 3.87
C ALA A 261 8.63 16.25 5.35
N ASN A 262 9.08 15.03 5.67
CA ASN A 262 9.64 14.72 6.99
C ASN A 262 11.08 15.24 7.14
N GLY A 263 11.75 14.92 8.26
CA GLY A 263 13.11 15.39 8.54
C GLY A 263 14.20 14.96 7.56
N PHE A 264 13.94 13.96 6.70
CA PHE A 264 14.83 13.55 5.63
C PHE A 264 14.45 14.09 4.24
N GLY A 265 13.38 14.87 4.13
CA GLY A 265 12.90 15.38 2.84
C GLY A 265 11.99 14.41 2.08
N LEU A 266 11.42 13.41 2.77
CA LEU A 266 10.49 12.44 2.19
C LEU A 266 9.04 12.90 2.35
N HIS A 267 8.26 12.85 1.28
CA HIS A 267 6.85 13.20 1.27
C HIS A 267 5.97 11.95 1.36
N ASN A 268 4.73 12.14 1.84
CA ASN A 268 3.68 11.13 1.89
C ASN A 268 4.08 9.78 2.52
N MET A 269 5.06 9.74 3.44
CA MET A 269 5.43 8.52 4.17
C MET A 269 4.30 8.00 5.08
N ALA A 270 3.19 8.73 5.20
CA ALA A 270 1.96 8.26 5.84
C ALA A 270 0.77 8.73 5.00
N GLY A 271 -0.18 7.84 4.74
CA GLY A 271 -1.35 8.14 3.91
C GLY A 271 -1.04 8.10 2.40
N ASN A 272 -1.87 8.78 1.61
CA ASN A 272 -1.88 8.76 0.15
C ASN A 272 -2.01 7.33 -0.42
N VAL A 273 -0.94 6.62 -0.77
CA VAL A 273 -1.03 5.19 -1.13
C VAL A 273 -0.20 4.32 -0.21
N TRP A 274 -0.63 3.07 -0.05
CA TRP A 274 0.23 2.04 0.53
C TRP A 274 1.48 1.89 -0.32
N GLU A 275 2.60 1.51 0.30
CA GLU A 275 3.85 1.35 -0.42
C GLU A 275 4.44 -0.05 -0.22
N TRP A 276 4.70 -0.73 -1.33
CA TRP A 276 5.41 -2.01 -1.33
C TRP A 276 6.84 -1.88 -0.80
N THR A 277 7.29 -2.93 -0.10
CA THR A 277 8.67 -3.12 0.34
C THR A 277 9.19 -4.48 -0.16
N GLU A 278 10.50 -4.72 -0.12
CA GLU A 278 11.12 -5.96 -0.62
C GLU A 278 10.75 -7.19 0.24
N ASP A 279 10.54 -6.99 1.54
CA ASP A 279 10.39 -8.05 2.52
C ASP A 279 9.13 -8.91 2.32
N SER A 280 9.29 -10.21 2.54
CA SER A 280 8.15 -11.11 2.74
C SER A 280 7.55 -10.86 4.13
N TRP A 281 6.23 -11.00 4.26
CA TRP A 281 5.51 -10.82 5.52
C TRP A 281 6.03 -11.71 6.64
N SER A 282 6.26 -12.98 6.32
CA SER A 282 6.88 -13.97 7.20
C SER A 282 7.59 -15.05 6.39
N THR A 283 8.42 -15.84 7.07
CA THR A 283 9.13 -16.99 6.47
C THR A 283 8.19 -18.08 5.96
N GLU A 284 7.01 -18.21 6.57
CA GLU A 284 5.96 -19.18 6.28
C GLU A 284 5.07 -18.74 5.12
N SER A 285 5.06 -17.44 4.81
CA SER A 285 4.24 -16.83 3.76
C SER A 285 5.11 -15.99 2.80
N PRO A 286 6.04 -16.61 2.05
CA PRO A 286 7.02 -15.88 1.24
C PRO A 286 6.41 -15.11 0.05
N LYS A 287 5.19 -15.46 -0.35
CA LYS A 287 4.42 -14.78 -1.41
C LYS A 287 3.64 -13.57 -0.89
N GLU A 288 3.44 -13.46 0.42
CA GLU A 288 2.88 -12.28 1.04
C GLU A 288 4.01 -11.28 1.22
N LYS A 289 3.87 -10.08 0.67
CA LYS A 289 4.87 -9.02 0.70
C LYS A 289 4.42 -7.91 1.62
N VAL A 290 5.37 -7.32 2.32
CA VAL A 290 5.10 -6.23 3.27
C VAL A 290 4.75 -4.95 2.50
N LYS A 291 3.70 -4.26 2.96
CA LYS A 291 3.37 -2.90 2.58
C LYS A 291 3.28 -2.00 3.82
N LYS A 292 3.65 -0.72 3.67
CA LYS A 292 3.75 0.25 4.77
C LYS A 292 3.02 1.57 4.45
N GLY A 293 2.82 2.40 5.47
CA GLY A 293 2.38 3.80 5.33
C GLY A 293 0.89 4.08 5.38
N GLY A 294 0.03 3.10 5.09
CA GLY A 294 -1.41 3.35 4.97
C GLY A 294 -1.76 4.06 3.65
N SER A 295 -2.99 4.58 3.53
CA SER A 295 -3.47 5.23 2.30
C SER A 295 -4.53 6.28 2.61
N TYR A 296 -5.02 6.98 1.57
CA TYR A 296 -6.15 7.90 1.63
C TYR A 296 -7.45 7.26 2.17
N LEU A 297 -7.53 5.92 2.19
CA LEU A 297 -8.66 5.17 2.76
C LEU A 297 -8.50 4.85 4.25
N CYS A 298 -7.32 5.09 4.84
CA CYS A 298 -7.09 4.73 6.23
C CYS A 298 -7.82 5.67 7.19
N HIS A 299 -8.52 5.09 8.17
CA HIS A 299 -9.20 5.80 9.24
C HIS A 299 -8.96 5.10 10.58
N LYS A 300 -8.92 5.87 11.68
CA LYS A 300 -8.68 5.30 13.01
C LYS A 300 -9.70 4.21 13.41
N SER A 301 -10.93 4.30 12.91
CA SER A 301 -12.01 3.36 13.27
C SER A 301 -11.88 1.96 12.66
N TYR A 302 -11.01 1.76 11.67
CA TYR A 302 -10.93 0.49 10.94
C TYR A 302 -9.51 0.14 10.51
N CYS A 303 -8.76 1.11 9.97
CA CYS A 303 -7.41 0.91 9.47
C CYS A 303 -6.50 2.01 10.01
N TYR A 304 -6.04 1.86 11.25
CA TYR A 304 -5.13 2.81 11.90
C TYR A 304 -3.66 2.53 11.53
N ARG A 305 -3.39 2.42 10.23
CA ARG A 305 -2.07 2.03 9.70
C ARG A 305 -1.27 3.17 9.05
N TYR A 306 -1.70 4.42 9.21
CA TYR A 306 -0.92 5.62 8.83
C TYR A 306 0.15 6.00 9.88
N ARG A 307 0.80 5.01 10.50
CA ARG A 307 1.85 5.16 11.51
C ARG A 307 3.13 4.51 10.98
N CYS A 308 4.30 5.04 11.31
CA CYS A 308 5.56 4.48 10.77
C CYS A 308 5.77 3.01 11.16
N SER A 309 5.39 2.62 12.38
CA SER A 309 5.49 1.24 12.87
C SER A 309 4.42 0.30 12.33
N ALA A 310 3.34 0.84 11.76
CA ALA A 310 2.27 0.00 11.23
C ALA A 310 2.77 -0.74 9.99
N ARG A 311 2.25 -1.95 9.82
CA ARG A 311 2.59 -2.84 8.71
C ARG A 311 1.37 -3.62 8.29
N SER A 312 1.37 -4.08 7.05
CA SER A 312 0.36 -4.97 6.49
C SER A 312 0.99 -5.74 5.35
N HIS A 313 0.23 -6.63 4.71
CA HIS A 313 0.72 -7.42 3.60
C HIS A 313 -0.34 -7.64 2.54
N ASN A 314 0.12 -8.14 1.41
CA ASN A 314 -0.69 -8.64 0.31
C ASN A 314 0.13 -9.67 -0.47
N THR A 315 -0.53 -10.58 -1.19
CA THR A 315 0.17 -11.44 -2.15
C THR A 315 0.92 -10.59 -3.17
N GLU A 316 2.07 -11.07 -3.62
CA GLU A 316 2.96 -10.36 -4.55
C GLU A 316 2.29 -9.99 -5.89
N ASP A 317 1.20 -10.66 -6.26
CA ASP A 317 0.40 -10.45 -7.47
C ASP A 317 -0.89 -9.63 -7.23
N SER A 318 -1.14 -9.20 -5.99
CA SER A 318 -2.27 -8.33 -5.65
C SER A 318 -2.04 -6.91 -6.15
N SER A 319 -3.11 -6.27 -6.60
CA SER A 319 -3.13 -4.86 -7.01
C SER A 319 -4.43 -4.18 -6.54
N ALA A 320 -4.37 -2.89 -6.17
CA ALA A 320 -5.52 -2.12 -5.72
C ALA A 320 -5.35 -0.62 -5.96
N GLY A 321 -6.47 0.11 -6.02
CA GLY A 321 -6.51 1.56 -6.29
C GLY A 321 -5.97 2.47 -5.17
N ASN A 322 -5.40 1.89 -4.11
CA ASN A 322 -4.77 2.61 -3.01
C ASN A 322 -3.37 2.06 -2.66
N LEU A 323 -2.73 1.33 -3.58
CA LEU A 323 -1.45 0.66 -3.38
C LEU A 323 -0.50 0.98 -4.53
N GLY A 324 0.63 1.59 -4.18
CA GLY A 324 1.74 1.95 -5.05
C GLY A 324 3.08 1.58 -4.40
N PHE A 325 4.13 2.36 -4.67
CA PHE A 325 5.48 2.11 -4.15
C PHE A 325 6.42 3.31 -4.37
N ARG A 326 7.61 3.22 -3.77
CA ARG A 326 8.77 4.07 -4.06
C ARG A 326 10.04 3.21 -4.13
N CYS A 327 11.09 3.69 -4.80
CA CYS A 327 12.34 2.93 -4.93
C CYS A 327 13.44 3.42 -3.97
N ALA A 328 14.40 2.52 -3.72
CA ALA A 328 15.63 2.73 -2.97
C ALA A 328 16.85 2.34 -3.80
N LYS A 329 18.05 2.82 -3.42
CA LYS A 329 19.31 2.49 -4.08
C LYS A 329 20.46 2.33 -3.09
#